data_AF-A0A8J8WIJ4-F1
#
_entry.id   AF-A0A8J8WIJ4-F1
#
_cell.length_a   1.000
_cell.length_b   1.000
_cell.length_c   1.000
_cell.angle_alpha   90.00
_cell.angle_beta   90.00
_cell.angle_gamma   90.00
#
_symmetry.space_group_name_H-M   'P 1'
#
loop_
_entity.id
_entity.type
_entity.pdbx_description
1 polymer ?
#
loop_
_entity_poly.entity_id
_entity_poly.type
_entity_poly.pdbx_seq_one_letter_code
_entity_poly.pdbx_strand_id
1 'polypeptide(L)'
;MHFTQTILSAAMLILPAYAGFPVVNLEFQSYESCPVGYPGQPATGVPKSVVSMTSTPLSCDKTTVNRDWDVNNYAFKATMDTKDAYKCAGVSIWNNDDCTGEPVFFLPFDGQTEVQGQCLPDMLELGFISFQTECYTDAV
;
A
#
# COMPACT_ATOMS: atom_id res chain seq x y z
N MET A 1 -50.72 15.76 -20.86
CA MET A 1 -49.78 14.65 -20.64
C MET A 1 -48.48 15.01 -21.32
N HIS A 2 -47.46 15.45 -20.58
CA HIS A 2 -46.14 15.73 -21.14
C HIS A 2 -45.16 14.66 -20.64
N PHE A 3 -44.60 13.93 -21.60
CA PHE A 3 -43.68 12.82 -21.41
C PHE A 3 -42.36 13.32 -20.82
N THR A 4 -42.09 12.95 -19.58
CA THR A 4 -40.78 13.12 -18.95
C THR A 4 -39.87 12.01 -19.46
N GLN A 5 -38.90 12.33 -20.32
CA GLN A 5 -37.87 11.40 -20.74
C GLN A 5 -36.89 11.20 -19.59
N THR A 6 -37.03 10.11 -18.86
CA THR A 6 -36.06 9.67 -17.85
C THR A 6 -34.89 9.02 -18.60
N ILE A 7 -33.79 9.75 -18.76
CA ILE A 7 -32.54 9.16 -19.25
C ILE A 7 -31.98 8.31 -18.10
N LEU A 8 -32.25 7.01 -18.15
CA LEU A 8 -31.53 6.02 -17.34
C LEU A 8 -30.06 6.09 -17.73
N SER A 9 -29.26 6.76 -16.90
CA SER A 9 -27.81 6.71 -16.99
C SER A 9 -27.39 5.28 -16.64
N ALA A 10 -27.07 4.49 -17.67
CA ALA A 10 -26.39 3.22 -17.48
C ALA A 10 -25.03 3.52 -16.83
N ALA A 11 -24.87 3.15 -15.57
CA ALA A 11 -23.58 3.14 -14.92
C ALA A 11 -22.68 2.20 -15.73
N MET A 12 -21.75 2.78 -16.49
CA MET A 12 -20.62 2.04 -17.03
C MET A 12 -19.87 1.49 -15.82
N LEU A 13 -20.03 0.20 -15.55
CA LEU A 13 -19.11 -0.55 -14.70
C LEU A 13 -17.74 -0.46 -15.39
N ILE A 14 -16.95 0.52 -14.98
CA ILE A 14 -15.52 0.57 -15.25
C ILE A 14 -14.94 -0.59 -14.43
N LEU A 15 -15.03 -1.80 -14.95
CA LEU A 15 -14.19 -2.89 -14.48
C LEU A 15 -12.76 -2.43 -14.75
N PRO A 16 -11.96 -2.13 -13.73
CA PRO A 16 -10.61 -1.64 -13.97
C PRO A 16 -9.87 -2.79 -14.66
N ALA A 17 -9.04 -2.45 -15.63
CA ALA A 17 -8.24 -3.37 -16.42
C ALA A 17 -7.10 -4.03 -15.58
N TYR A 18 -7.44 -4.65 -14.45
CA TYR A 18 -6.53 -5.43 -13.60
C TYR A 18 -6.23 -6.82 -14.18
N ALA A 19 -6.78 -7.17 -15.34
CA ALA A 19 -6.52 -8.42 -16.01
C ALA A 19 -5.11 -8.39 -16.65
N GLY A 20 -4.08 -8.62 -15.83
CA GLY A 20 -2.70 -8.87 -16.29
C GLY A 20 -1.59 -8.22 -15.46
N PHE A 21 -1.90 -7.47 -14.40
CA PHE A 21 -0.88 -6.81 -13.59
C PHE A 21 -0.74 -7.46 -12.20
N PRO A 22 0.47 -7.48 -11.64
CA PRO A 22 0.69 -7.76 -10.23
C PRO A 22 -0.14 -6.84 -9.34
N VAL A 23 -0.92 -7.43 -8.44
CA VAL A 23 -1.72 -6.72 -7.45
C VAL A 23 -1.27 -7.17 -6.06
N VAL A 24 -0.96 -6.20 -5.22
CA VAL A 24 -0.57 -6.39 -3.83
C VAL A 24 -1.53 -5.63 -2.95
N ASN A 25 -2.12 -6.29 -1.96
CA ASN A 25 -2.82 -5.62 -0.87
C ASN A 25 -1.78 -5.15 0.15
N LEU A 26 -1.79 -3.87 0.46
CA LEU A 26 -0.93 -3.25 1.46
C LEU A 26 -1.81 -2.79 2.63
N GLU A 27 -1.38 -3.08 3.84
CA GLU A 27 -1.97 -2.56 5.06
C GLU A 27 -0.98 -1.60 5.70
N PHE A 28 -1.40 -0.35 5.85
CA PHE A 28 -0.71 0.63 6.67
C PHE A 28 -1.24 0.54 8.10
N GLN A 29 -0.37 0.12 9.01
CA GLN A 29 -0.70 -0.18 10.39
C GLN A 29 -0.09 0.87 11.31
N SER A 30 -0.90 1.42 12.21
CA SER A 30 -0.43 2.35 13.24
C SER A 30 -0.41 1.70 14.61
N TYR A 31 0.56 2.08 15.45
CA TYR A 31 0.76 1.53 16.78
C TYR A 31 1.01 2.64 17.79
N GLU A 32 0.52 2.44 19.01
CA GLU A 32 0.87 3.33 20.13
C GLU A 32 2.32 3.13 20.57
N SER A 33 2.74 1.87 20.60
CA SER A 33 4.14 1.48 20.75
C SER A 33 4.36 0.12 20.08
N CYS A 34 5.48 -0.04 19.39
CA CYS A 34 6.03 -1.34 19.03
C CYS A 34 7.57 -1.32 19.15
N PRO A 35 8.24 -2.50 19.21
CA PRO A 35 9.69 -2.56 19.33
C PRO A 35 10.38 -2.01 18.07
N VAL A 36 10.78 -0.74 18.09
CA VAL A 36 11.41 -0.05 16.96
C VAL A 36 12.84 -0.51 16.73
N GLY A 37 13.26 -0.56 15.47
CA GLY A 37 14.69 -0.49 15.14
C GLY A 37 15.45 -1.80 15.23
N TYR A 38 14.75 -2.94 15.11
CA TYR A 38 15.39 -4.22 14.82
C TYR A 38 15.20 -4.55 13.33
N PRO A 39 16.20 -4.24 12.47
CA PRO A 39 16.17 -4.60 11.06
C PRO A 39 15.83 -6.08 10.87
N GLY A 40 14.84 -6.35 10.05
CA GLY A 40 14.40 -7.72 9.74
C GLY A 40 13.53 -8.39 10.82
N GLN A 41 13.13 -7.68 11.88
CA GLN A 41 12.11 -8.17 12.79
C GLN A 41 10.73 -7.59 12.42
N PRO A 42 9.70 -8.44 12.24
CA PRO A 42 8.36 -7.96 11.93
C PRO A 42 7.79 -7.16 13.11
N ALA A 43 6.95 -6.17 12.81
CA ALA A 43 6.21 -5.45 13.84
C ALA A 43 5.34 -6.42 14.65
N THR A 44 5.35 -6.25 15.97
CA THR A 44 4.58 -7.09 16.91
C THR A 44 3.62 -6.23 17.72
N GLY A 45 2.47 -6.79 18.07
CA GLY A 45 1.42 -6.11 18.84
C GLY A 45 0.12 -5.98 18.05
N VAL A 46 -0.88 -5.36 18.65
CA VAL A 46 -2.17 -5.08 17.99
C VAL A 46 -2.13 -3.66 17.41
N PRO A 47 -2.32 -3.48 16.09
CA PRO A 47 -2.42 -2.15 15.52
C PRO A 47 -3.60 -1.36 16.12
N LYS A 48 -3.39 -0.08 16.39
CA LYS A 48 -4.47 0.85 16.78
C LYS A 48 -5.38 1.15 15.60
N SER A 49 -4.79 1.32 14.41
CA SER A 49 -5.54 1.44 13.16
C SER A 49 -4.86 0.68 12.04
N VAL A 50 -5.68 0.25 11.08
CA VAL A 50 -5.25 -0.42 9.85
C VAL A 50 -5.97 0.23 8.69
N VAL A 51 -5.20 0.63 7.67
CA VAL A 51 -5.74 1.15 6.41
C VAL A 51 -5.29 0.20 5.30
N SER A 52 -6.23 -0.50 4.70
CA SER A 52 -5.97 -1.39 3.56
C SER A 52 -6.06 -0.63 2.24
N MET A 53 -5.22 -1.01 1.29
CA MET A 53 -4.99 -0.32 0.03
C MET A 53 -4.43 -1.32 -0.98
N THR A 54 -4.57 -1.01 -2.25
CA THR A 54 -4.04 -1.84 -3.33
C THR A 54 -2.86 -1.13 -3.98
N SER A 55 -1.79 -1.86 -4.26
CA SER A 55 -0.60 -1.38 -4.96
C SER A 55 -0.34 -2.18 -6.22
N THR A 56 0.02 -1.49 -7.30
CA THR A 56 0.40 -2.09 -8.58
C THR A 56 1.75 -1.52 -9.04
N PRO A 57 2.46 -2.16 -9.98
CA PRO A 57 3.69 -1.60 -10.53
C PRO A 57 3.47 -0.38 -11.44
N LEU A 58 2.23 -0.08 -11.82
CA LEU A 58 1.91 0.99 -12.76
C LEU A 58 1.34 2.25 -12.09
N SER A 59 0.98 2.17 -10.82
CA SER A 59 0.36 3.25 -10.07
C SER A 59 1.21 3.64 -8.88
N CYS A 60 1.32 4.95 -8.68
CA CYS A 60 1.73 5.51 -7.41
C CYS A 60 0.46 5.70 -6.55
N ASP A 61 0.12 4.66 -5.81
CA ASP A 61 -1.04 4.68 -4.92
C ASP A 61 -0.67 5.40 -3.63
N LYS A 62 -1.64 6.05 -2.97
CA LYS A 62 -1.38 6.84 -1.76
C LYS A 62 -2.49 6.80 -0.73
N THR A 63 -2.12 7.04 0.51
CA THR A 63 -3.06 7.31 1.59
C THR A 63 -2.58 8.45 2.47
N THR A 64 -3.51 9.01 3.24
CA THR A 64 -3.21 10.03 4.23
C THR A 64 -2.66 9.40 5.51
N VAL A 65 -1.58 9.99 6.02
CA VAL A 65 -1.07 9.65 7.35
C VAL A 65 -1.91 10.37 8.40
N ASN A 66 -2.85 9.64 9.00
CA ASN A 66 -3.62 10.16 10.14
C ASN A 66 -2.84 9.91 11.42
N ARG A 67 -2.26 10.97 12.01
CA ARG A 67 -1.71 10.94 13.38
C ARG A 67 -2.82 11.20 14.38
N ASP A 68 -3.26 10.14 15.02
CA ASP A 68 -3.89 10.25 16.34
C ASP A 68 -2.80 10.55 17.39
N TRP A 69 -3.16 11.23 18.49
CA TRP A 69 -2.19 11.71 19.49
C TRP A 69 -1.36 10.61 20.14
N ASP A 70 -1.91 9.40 20.23
CA ASP A 70 -1.21 8.27 20.83
C ASP A 70 -0.43 7.43 19.81
N VAL A 71 -0.46 7.75 18.51
CA VAL A 71 0.27 6.97 17.48
C VAL A 71 1.72 7.45 17.39
N ASN A 72 2.65 6.55 17.70
CA ASN A 72 4.09 6.83 17.68
C ASN A 72 4.87 5.92 16.72
N ASN A 73 4.23 4.89 16.19
CA ASN A 73 4.89 3.89 15.36
C ASN A 73 4.02 3.41 14.21
N TYR A 74 4.70 2.95 13.17
CA TYR A 74 4.06 2.50 11.94
C TYR A 74 4.66 1.18 11.48
N ALA A 75 3.85 0.37 10.81
CA ALA A 75 4.34 -0.79 10.08
C ALA A 75 3.52 -0.97 8.80
N PHE A 76 4.09 -1.75 7.89
CA PHE A 76 3.45 -2.11 6.64
C PHE A 76 3.34 -3.62 6.57
N LYS A 77 2.17 -4.12 6.18
CA LYS A 77 1.99 -5.53 5.84
C LYS A 77 1.56 -5.62 4.39
N ALA A 78 2.17 -6.51 3.62
CA ALA A 78 1.82 -6.70 2.23
C ALA A 78 1.44 -8.14 1.95
N THR A 79 0.39 -8.34 1.17
CA THR A 79 -0.13 -9.64 0.73
C THR A 79 -0.27 -9.64 -0.79
N MET A 80 0.29 -10.64 -1.45
CA MET A 80 0.16 -10.84 -2.88
C MET A 80 -1.25 -11.35 -3.24
N ASP A 81 -2.04 -10.53 -3.93
CA ASP A 81 -3.41 -10.90 -4.32
C ASP A 81 -3.45 -11.67 -5.65
N THR A 82 -2.51 -11.42 -6.56
CA THR A 82 -2.43 -12.09 -7.87
C THR A 82 -1.19 -12.95 -8.00
N LYS A 83 -1.25 -14.00 -8.84
CA LYS A 83 -0.10 -14.86 -9.14
C LYS A 83 1.05 -14.11 -9.80
N ASP A 84 0.77 -13.02 -10.51
CA ASP A 84 1.81 -12.22 -11.14
C ASP A 84 2.64 -11.44 -10.12
N ALA A 85 2.13 -11.24 -8.89
CA ALA A 85 2.88 -10.61 -7.79
C ALA A 85 4.09 -11.42 -7.31
N TYR A 86 4.18 -12.71 -7.62
CA TYR A 86 5.40 -13.49 -7.42
C TYR A 86 6.58 -13.02 -8.27
N LYS A 87 6.32 -12.25 -9.34
CA LYS A 87 7.37 -11.59 -10.14
C LYS A 87 7.81 -10.26 -9.54
N CYS A 88 7.42 -9.96 -8.30
CA CYS A 88 7.75 -8.70 -7.65
C CYS A 88 8.78 -8.88 -6.54
N ALA A 89 9.64 -7.86 -6.39
CA ALA A 89 10.69 -7.82 -5.39
C ALA A 89 10.14 -7.35 -4.04
N GLY A 90 9.18 -6.43 -4.05
CA GLY A 90 8.62 -5.84 -2.84
C GLY A 90 7.76 -4.62 -3.15
N VAL A 91 7.53 -3.82 -2.12
CA VAL A 91 6.81 -2.54 -2.22
C VAL A 91 7.73 -1.41 -1.74
N SER A 92 7.96 -0.43 -2.60
CA SER A 92 8.62 0.82 -2.24
C SER A 92 7.60 1.78 -1.61
N ILE A 93 8.01 2.51 -0.58
CA ILE A 93 7.17 3.44 0.17
C ILE A 93 7.88 4.79 0.27
N TRP A 94 7.16 5.86 -0.05
CA TRP A 94 7.64 7.25 -0.01
C TRP A 94 6.82 8.08 0.97
N ASN A 95 7.47 9.11 1.51
CA ASN A 95 6.83 10.14 2.34
C ASN A 95 6.49 11.37 1.47
N ASN A 96 5.80 11.13 0.36
CA ASN A 96 5.27 12.12 -0.55
C ASN A 96 4.02 11.56 -1.23
N ASP A 97 3.46 12.30 -2.18
CA ASP A 97 2.18 11.96 -2.82
C ASP A 97 2.32 11.53 -4.30
N ASP A 98 3.55 11.36 -4.77
CA ASP A 98 3.89 11.14 -6.19
C ASP A 98 4.98 10.09 -6.45
N CYS A 99 5.49 9.41 -5.42
CA CYS A 99 6.51 8.35 -5.54
C CYS A 99 7.80 8.83 -6.20
N THR A 100 8.16 10.10 -5.99
CA THR A 100 9.39 10.68 -6.53
C THR A 100 10.54 10.63 -5.52
N GLY A 101 11.78 10.59 -6.03
CA GLY A 101 12.98 10.56 -5.20
C GLY A 101 13.24 9.20 -4.55
N GLU A 102 14.00 9.20 -3.46
CA GLU A 102 14.36 7.97 -2.74
C GLU A 102 13.20 7.51 -1.84
N PRO A 103 12.84 6.22 -1.88
CA PRO A 103 11.85 5.67 -0.97
C PRO A 103 12.38 5.72 0.46
N VAL A 104 11.49 6.04 1.40
CA VAL A 104 11.82 6.07 2.84
C VAL A 104 11.88 4.67 3.44
N PHE A 105 11.19 3.72 2.80
CA PHE A 105 11.20 2.32 3.20
C PHE A 105 10.94 1.40 2.00
N PHE A 106 11.54 0.22 2.02
CA PHE A 106 11.26 -0.85 1.07
C PHE A 106 10.85 -2.10 1.84
N LEU A 107 9.69 -2.65 1.49
CA LEU A 107 9.16 -3.88 2.07
C LEU A 107 9.42 -5.05 1.11
N PRO A 108 10.49 -5.85 1.32
CA PRO A 108 10.80 -6.96 0.44
C PRO A 108 9.82 -8.11 0.63
N PHE A 109 9.53 -8.84 -0.46
CA PHE A 109 8.73 -10.05 -0.39
C PHE A 109 9.53 -11.30 -0.02
N ASP A 110 10.82 -11.37 -0.38
CA ASP A 110 11.73 -12.49 -0.07
C ASP A 110 11.14 -13.88 -0.38
N GLY A 111 10.35 -13.98 -1.45
CA GLY A 111 9.68 -15.21 -1.88
C GLY A 111 8.45 -15.61 -1.06
N GLN A 112 8.01 -14.78 -0.11
CA GLN A 112 6.79 -14.97 0.68
C GLN A 112 5.59 -14.31 0.01
N THR A 113 4.41 -14.92 0.15
CA THR A 113 3.14 -14.35 -0.33
C THR A 113 2.58 -13.27 0.58
N GLU A 114 3.01 -13.27 1.83
CA GLU A 114 2.61 -12.31 2.84
C GLU A 114 3.86 -11.93 3.64
N VAL A 115 4.09 -10.63 3.81
CA VAL A 115 5.21 -10.10 4.56
C VAL A 115 4.74 -9.05 5.55
N GLN A 116 5.24 -9.15 6.78
CA GLN A 116 5.06 -8.14 7.81
C GLN A 116 6.37 -7.36 7.91
N GLY A 117 6.29 -6.07 7.60
CA GLY A 117 7.40 -5.13 7.75
C GLY A 117 7.73 -4.86 9.21
N GLN A 118 8.92 -4.28 9.40
CA GLN A 118 9.40 -3.90 10.71
C GLN A 118 8.59 -2.73 11.31
N CYS A 119 8.66 -2.61 12.63
CA CYS A 119 8.17 -1.43 13.33
C CYS A 119 9.08 -0.23 13.03
N LEU A 120 8.52 0.79 12.38
CA LEU A 120 9.17 2.04 12.07
C LEU A 120 8.88 3.08 13.16
N PRO A 121 9.86 3.94 13.50
CA PRO A 121 9.58 5.11 14.33
C PRO A 121 8.60 6.03 13.60
N ASP A 122 8.10 7.03 14.31
CA ASP A 122 7.39 8.16 13.73
C ASP A 122 8.32 8.97 12.82
N MET A 123 8.48 8.48 11.59
CA MET A 123 9.31 9.06 10.53
C MET A 123 8.47 9.60 9.37
N LEU A 124 7.15 9.43 9.44
CA LEU A 124 6.22 9.82 8.40
C LEU A 124 5.72 11.25 8.69
N GLU A 125 5.87 12.13 7.71
CA GLU A 125 5.40 13.51 7.85
C GLU A 125 3.86 13.54 7.68
N LEU A 126 3.25 14.60 8.23
CA LEU A 126 1.84 14.83 8.01
C LEU A 126 1.59 15.12 6.52
N GLY A 127 0.68 14.36 5.91
CA GLY A 127 0.38 14.48 4.50
C GLY A 127 0.02 13.12 3.91
N PHE A 128 0.75 12.73 2.87
CA PHE A 128 0.55 11.48 2.16
C PHE A 128 1.77 10.59 2.29
N ILE A 129 1.50 9.29 2.41
CA ILE A 129 2.45 8.26 2.02
C ILE A 129 1.98 7.67 0.71
N SER A 130 2.94 7.41 -0.16
CA SER A 130 2.69 6.74 -1.42
C SER A 130 3.53 5.47 -1.54
N PHE A 131 3.09 4.58 -2.41
CA PHE A 131 3.66 3.25 -2.52
C PHE A 131 3.44 2.69 -3.92
N GLN A 132 4.40 1.88 -4.35
CA GLN A 132 4.42 1.25 -5.67
C GLN A 132 5.04 -0.15 -5.54
N THR A 133 4.41 -1.13 -6.18
CA THR A 133 4.94 -2.48 -6.22
C THR A 133 6.10 -2.55 -7.20
N GLU A 134 7.28 -2.95 -6.74
CA GLU A 134 8.47 -3.10 -7.58
C GLU A 134 8.50 -4.50 -8.17
N CYS A 135 8.30 -4.61 -9.49
CA CYS A 135 8.33 -5.88 -10.18
C CYS A 135 9.52 -6.02 -11.11
N TYR A 136 10.04 -7.25 -11.24
CA TYR A 136 11.04 -7.54 -12.25
C TYR A 136 10.37 -7.28 -13.61
N THR A 137 10.85 -6.27 -14.33
CA THR A 137 10.44 -6.08 -15.72
C THR A 137 10.92 -7.31 -16.48
N ASP A 138 10.00 -8.11 -17.01
CA ASP A 138 10.34 -9.02 -18.10
C ASP A 138 10.91 -8.11 -19.20
N ALA A 139 12.23 -8.17 -19.42
CA ALA A 139 12.87 -7.42 -20.49
C ALA A 139 12.21 -7.87 -21.80
N VAL A 140 11.44 -6.97 -22.42
CA VAL A 140 10.85 -7.16 -23.75
C VAL A 140 11.95 -7.17 -24.80
#